data_AF-A0A537X598-F1
#
_entry.id   AF-A0A537X598-F1
#
_cell.length_a   1.000
_cell.length_b   1.000
_cell.length_c   1.000
_cell.angle_alpha   90.00
_cell.angle_beta   90.00
_cell.angle_gamma   90.00
#
_symmetry.space_group_name_H-M   'P 1'
#
loop_
_entity.id
_entity.type
_entity.pdbx_description
1 polymer ?
#
loop_
_entity_poly.entity_id
_entity_poly.type
_entity_poly.pdbx_seq_one_letter_code
_entity_poly.pdbx_strand_id
1 'polypeptide(L)'
;MRPARAGPLTPRPRSGRDAARGCGRMIRNAERTVLSIVVPVWGERHDLPHLLPALQRALGSVEPRSEILVCAADPSLHRIVEGASAVFVESKGAAYGEILRTGIEAAQGDLIITMDADLAYAADFVPIMWAHRDEAEVVIGSRYVRGAVAEMGFSRRTASRLLNWVYRFGLSIPFRDLSSGFRLYRRRVLLDIQPLEAHGLDILPEIIVKAQCQGWRVIEVPFWYRGAEPWNRVRMVQFGLAYLETLGRLLSLRNSVRAADYDNRAFDSWIPLQRSWQRRRFEVVHSFMGPEASRSTLDIGCGSSRIVQTLPGVVGMDLGIHKLRWLRAPGRHLVQGSLTRLPFADGAFETVICSEVIEHIPREQVHLDELVRVIAHGGRLILGTPDYGRKRWLFLEWLYGKVFPNGYVKEHVNRYTRRGLQGDLEALGLSIEYLRYVGGSEMIFSARVAPLASGPAVT
;
A
#
# COMPACT_ATOMS: atom_id res chain seq x y z
N MET A 1 -45.03 -49.09 23.17
CA MET A 1 -45.40 -47.70 22.79
C MET A 1 -44.21 -47.06 22.10
N ARG A 2 -44.30 -46.83 20.79
CA ARG A 2 -43.27 -46.15 19.96
C ARG A 2 -43.65 -44.67 19.83
N PRO A 3 -42.72 -43.70 19.93
CA PRO A 3 -43.05 -42.30 19.71
C PRO A 3 -43.08 -41.94 18.22
N ALA A 4 -43.95 -41.01 17.89
CA ALA A 4 -44.33 -40.58 16.55
C ALA A 4 -43.25 -39.79 15.80
N ARG A 5 -43.20 -39.97 14.47
CA ARG A 5 -42.36 -39.23 13.52
C ARG A 5 -42.91 -37.82 13.30
N ALA A 6 -42.07 -36.80 13.45
CA ALA A 6 -42.35 -35.44 13.01
C ALA A 6 -42.11 -35.28 11.49
N GLY A 7 -43.08 -34.72 10.77
CA GLY A 7 -42.98 -34.40 9.34
C GLY A 7 -42.18 -33.10 9.07
N PRO A 8 -41.80 -32.85 7.80
CA PRO A 8 -40.94 -31.72 7.43
C PRO A 8 -41.66 -30.37 7.52
N LEU A 9 -41.00 -29.39 8.15
CA LEU A 9 -41.43 -27.99 8.23
C LEU A 9 -41.36 -27.33 6.85
N THR A 10 -42.51 -26.94 6.30
CA THR A 10 -42.58 -26.02 5.15
C THR A 10 -42.13 -24.61 5.56
N PRO A 11 -41.26 -23.94 4.79
CA PRO A 11 -40.81 -22.59 5.11
C PRO A 11 -41.95 -21.58 4.95
N ARG A 12 -42.16 -20.73 5.97
CA ARG A 12 -43.08 -19.60 5.90
C ARG A 12 -42.61 -18.58 4.85
N PRO A 13 -43.51 -17.93 4.10
CA PRO A 13 -43.14 -16.94 3.10
C PRO A 13 -42.52 -15.71 3.78
N ARG A 14 -41.35 -15.27 3.28
CA ARG A 14 -40.71 -14.02 3.72
C ARG A 14 -41.60 -12.83 3.37
N SER A 15 -41.71 -11.88 4.29
CA SER A 15 -42.55 -10.69 4.13
C SER A 15 -42.10 -9.80 2.95
N GLY A 16 -43.06 -9.21 2.24
CA GLY A 16 -42.83 -8.41 1.02
C GLY A 16 -41.98 -7.14 1.18
N ARG A 17 -41.58 -6.76 2.40
CA ARG A 17 -40.71 -5.59 2.64
C ARG A 17 -39.22 -5.85 2.42
N ASP A 18 -38.75 -7.10 2.55
CA ASP A 18 -37.35 -7.45 2.27
C ASP A 18 -37.10 -7.66 0.77
N ALA A 19 -38.12 -8.13 0.04
CA ALA A 19 -38.07 -8.23 -1.41
C ALA A 19 -37.93 -6.85 -2.09
N ALA A 20 -38.62 -5.82 -1.58
CA ALA A 20 -38.54 -4.46 -2.12
C ALA A 20 -37.17 -3.78 -1.88
N ARG A 21 -36.52 -4.01 -0.73
CA ARG A 21 -35.15 -3.51 -0.45
C ARG A 21 -34.09 -4.26 -1.26
N GLY A 22 -34.26 -5.56 -1.46
CA GLY A 22 -33.40 -6.37 -2.33
C GLY A 22 -33.53 -5.98 -3.80
N CYS A 23 -34.76 -5.75 -4.28
CA CYS A 23 -35.04 -5.31 -5.65
C CYS A 23 -34.51 -3.90 -5.92
N GLY A 24 -34.71 -2.94 -5.00
CA GLY A 24 -34.17 -1.58 -5.15
C GLY A 24 -32.64 -1.48 -5.04
N ARG A 25 -31.95 -2.45 -4.43
CA ARG A 25 -30.48 -2.55 -4.44
C ARG A 25 -29.97 -3.27 -5.69
N MET A 26 -30.72 -4.23 -6.22
CA MET A 26 -30.41 -4.89 -7.50
C MET A 26 -30.63 -3.96 -8.71
N ILE A 27 -31.70 -3.17 -8.72
CA ILE A 27 -31.97 -2.18 -9.78
C ILE A 27 -30.90 -1.07 -9.78
N ARG A 28 -30.53 -0.53 -8.60
CA ARG A 28 -29.44 0.47 -8.49
C ARG A 28 -28.06 -0.08 -8.86
N ASN A 29 -27.82 -1.39 -8.71
CA ASN A 29 -26.58 -2.03 -9.15
C ASN A 29 -26.55 -2.30 -10.68
N ALA A 30 -27.70 -2.35 -11.34
CA ALA A 30 -27.78 -2.58 -12.78
C ALA A 30 -27.39 -1.33 -13.60
N GLU A 31 -27.64 -0.13 -13.06
CA GLU A 31 -27.37 1.15 -13.73
C GLU A 31 -25.99 1.77 -13.40
N ARG A 32 -25.23 1.17 -12.47
CA ARG A 32 -23.97 1.75 -12.02
C ARG A 32 -22.85 1.50 -13.02
N THR A 33 -22.19 2.57 -13.49
CA THR A 33 -20.96 2.50 -14.29
C THR A 33 -19.91 1.65 -13.56
N VAL A 34 -19.37 0.66 -14.25
CA VAL A 34 -18.36 -0.25 -13.70
C VAL A 34 -16.96 0.14 -14.15
N LEU A 35 -16.82 0.59 -15.40
CA LEU A 35 -15.55 0.92 -16.02
C LEU A 35 -15.58 2.33 -16.62
N SER A 36 -14.60 3.16 -16.26
CA SER A 36 -14.36 4.44 -16.93
C SER A 36 -13.07 4.37 -17.75
N ILE A 37 -13.13 4.73 -19.02
CA ILE A 37 -11.94 4.96 -19.85
C ILE A 37 -11.63 6.44 -19.85
N VAL A 38 -10.49 6.84 -19.28
CA VAL A 38 -10.02 8.23 -19.23
C VAL A 38 -8.98 8.44 -20.32
N VAL A 39 -9.29 9.33 -21.26
CA VAL A 39 -8.46 9.66 -22.42
C VAL A 39 -8.00 11.12 -22.30
N PRO A 40 -6.86 11.39 -21.64
CA PRO A 40 -6.26 12.72 -21.64
C PRO A 40 -5.76 13.10 -23.04
N VAL A 41 -6.24 14.23 -23.55
CA VAL A 41 -5.75 14.85 -24.79
C VAL A 41 -4.81 15.98 -24.41
N TRP A 42 -3.51 15.78 -24.62
CA TRP A 42 -2.48 16.73 -24.25
C TRP A 42 -1.76 17.29 -25.48
N GLY A 43 -1.87 18.61 -25.67
CA GLY A 43 -1.41 19.28 -26.89
C GLY A 43 -2.37 19.06 -28.06
N GLU A 44 -1.88 19.28 -29.28
CA GLU A 44 -2.70 19.29 -30.50
C GLU A 44 -2.87 17.90 -31.15
N ARG A 45 -2.05 16.92 -30.76
CA ARG A 45 -2.05 15.60 -31.41
C ARG A 45 -3.02 14.65 -30.71
N HIS A 46 -3.98 14.14 -31.48
CA HIS A 46 -4.87 13.08 -31.07
C HIS A 46 -5.40 12.32 -32.29
N ASP A 47 -5.89 11.09 -32.08
CA ASP A 47 -6.57 10.29 -33.09
C ASP A 47 -7.98 9.89 -32.65
N LEU A 48 -8.67 10.79 -31.94
CA LEU A 48 -10.04 10.59 -31.44
C LEU A 48 -11.01 10.02 -32.48
N PRO A 49 -11.03 10.45 -33.77
CA PRO A 49 -11.95 9.90 -34.76
C PRO A 49 -11.81 8.38 -34.98
N HIS A 50 -10.61 7.83 -34.85
CA HIS A 50 -10.38 6.38 -34.95
C HIS A 50 -10.42 5.69 -33.59
N LEU A 51 -9.93 6.34 -32.54
CA LEU A 51 -9.84 5.80 -31.19
C LEU A 51 -11.23 5.58 -30.56
N LEU A 52 -12.14 6.56 -30.63
CA LEU A 52 -13.45 6.45 -29.95
C LEU A 52 -14.30 5.29 -30.49
N PRO A 53 -14.44 5.07 -31.82
CA PRO A 53 -15.11 3.89 -32.33
C PRO A 53 -14.41 2.58 -31.98
N ALA A 54 -13.07 2.56 -31.95
CA ALA A 54 -12.31 1.38 -31.54
C ALA A 54 -12.56 1.01 -30.08
N LEU A 55 -12.58 2.00 -29.19
CA LEU A 55 -12.90 1.81 -27.78
C LEU A 55 -14.32 1.31 -27.57
N GLN A 56 -15.31 1.89 -28.27
CA GLN A 56 -16.69 1.41 -28.19
C GLN A 56 -16.80 -0.07 -28.57
N ARG A 57 -16.12 -0.50 -29.65
CA ARG A 57 -16.09 -1.91 -30.04
C ARG A 57 -15.41 -2.79 -28.99
N ALA A 58 -14.25 -2.37 -28.47
CA ALA A 58 -13.52 -3.11 -27.45
C ALA A 58 -14.34 -3.26 -26.17
N LEU A 59 -14.99 -2.19 -25.71
CA LEU A 59 -15.81 -2.17 -24.50
C LEU A 59 -17.05 -3.04 -24.59
N GLY A 60 -17.66 -3.13 -25.77
CA GLY A 60 -18.80 -4.02 -26.01
C GLY A 60 -18.50 -5.50 -25.73
N SER A 61 -17.23 -5.91 -25.84
CA SER A 61 -16.77 -7.28 -25.52
C SER A 61 -16.34 -7.48 -24.07
N VAL A 62 -16.26 -6.40 -23.28
CA VAL A 62 -15.62 -6.37 -21.97
C VAL A 62 -16.61 -6.10 -20.84
N GLU A 63 -17.24 -4.93 -20.86
CA GLU A 63 -18.19 -4.50 -19.83
C GLU A 63 -19.13 -3.47 -20.46
N PRO A 64 -20.42 -3.80 -20.66
CA PRO A 64 -21.37 -2.91 -21.30
C PRO A 64 -21.69 -1.66 -20.46
N ARG A 65 -21.44 -1.69 -19.13
CA ARG A 65 -21.61 -0.53 -18.24
C ARG A 65 -20.33 0.27 -18.14
N SER A 66 -19.87 0.76 -19.28
CA SER A 66 -18.64 1.54 -19.42
C SER A 66 -18.93 2.96 -19.90
N GLU A 67 -18.11 3.91 -19.47
CA GLU A 67 -18.07 5.27 -20.00
C GLU A 67 -16.70 5.59 -20.61
N ILE A 68 -16.67 6.49 -21.60
CA ILE A 68 -15.44 7.06 -22.15
C ILE A 68 -15.43 8.54 -21.83
N LEU A 69 -14.39 8.99 -21.13
CA LEU A 69 -14.17 10.38 -20.75
C LEU A 69 -12.98 10.91 -21.55
N VAL A 70 -13.24 11.88 -22.44
CA VAL A 70 -12.20 12.60 -23.18
C VAL A 70 -11.91 13.88 -22.43
N CYS A 71 -10.70 14.02 -21.89
CA CYS A 71 -10.34 15.12 -21.02
C CYS A 71 -9.32 16.02 -21.70
N ALA A 72 -9.60 17.31 -21.81
CA ALA A 72 -8.70 18.25 -22.47
C ALA A 72 -8.89 19.68 -21.96
N ALA A 73 -7.86 20.51 -22.11
CA ALA A 73 -7.98 21.95 -21.88
C ALA A 73 -8.53 22.72 -23.09
N ASP A 74 -8.52 22.11 -24.29
CA ASP A 74 -9.05 22.72 -25.51
C ASP A 74 -10.56 22.38 -25.67
N PRO A 75 -11.48 23.35 -25.52
CA PRO A 75 -12.91 23.13 -25.67
C PRO A 75 -13.32 22.82 -27.12
N SER A 76 -12.46 23.09 -28.12
CA SER A 76 -12.76 22.85 -29.52
C SER A 76 -13.03 21.37 -29.81
N LEU A 77 -12.44 20.47 -29.00
CA LEU A 77 -12.58 19.03 -29.09
C LEU A 77 -13.98 18.53 -28.71
N HIS A 78 -14.80 19.34 -28.04
CA HIS A 78 -16.17 18.99 -27.68
C HIS A 78 -16.98 18.52 -28.89
N ARG A 79 -16.83 19.19 -30.03
CA ARG A 79 -17.53 18.84 -31.29
C ARG A 79 -17.17 17.45 -31.83
N ILE A 80 -15.93 17.01 -31.62
CA ILE A 80 -15.48 15.66 -32.03
C ILE A 80 -16.09 14.61 -31.10
N VAL A 81 -16.19 14.94 -29.81
CA VAL A 81 -16.69 14.04 -28.76
C VAL A 81 -18.20 13.90 -28.82
N GLU A 82 -18.97 14.98 -29.04
CA GLU A 82 -20.44 14.94 -29.18
C GLU A 82 -20.92 13.99 -30.28
N GLY A 83 -20.12 13.85 -31.36
CA GLY A 83 -20.40 12.90 -32.44
C GLY A 83 -20.13 11.43 -32.08
N ALA A 84 -19.64 11.14 -30.88
CA ALA A 84 -19.32 9.81 -30.38
C ALA A 84 -20.03 9.55 -29.03
N SER A 85 -20.29 8.29 -28.70
CA SER A 85 -20.75 7.88 -27.35
C SER A 85 -19.63 8.03 -26.31
N ALA A 86 -19.19 9.26 -26.06
CA ALA A 86 -18.16 9.65 -25.10
C ALA A 86 -18.55 10.99 -24.46
N VAL A 87 -17.96 11.29 -23.30
CA VAL A 87 -18.22 12.51 -22.54
C VAL A 87 -16.97 13.39 -22.57
N PHE A 88 -17.13 14.65 -22.95
CA PHE A 88 -16.05 15.63 -22.87
C PHE A 88 -15.98 16.19 -21.46
N VAL A 89 -14.77 16.26 -20.90
CA VAL A 89 -14.51 16.85 -19.58
C VAL A 89 -13.43 17.92 -19.73
N GLU A 90 -13.82 19.17 -19.55
CA GLU A 90 -12.90 20.30 -19.66
C GLU A 90 -11.95 20.35 -18.46
N SER A 91 -10.65 20.36 -18.75
CA SER A 91 -9.59 20.51 -17.76
C SER A 91 -9.28 21.98 -17.53
N LYS A 92 -9.20 22.39 -16.26
CA LYS A 92 -8.80 23.75 -15.88
C LYS A 92 -7.34 24.07 -16.20
N GLY A 93 -6.52 23.03 -16.38
CA GLY A 93 -5.09 23.14 -16.61
C GLY A 93 -4.65 22.40 -17.87
N ALA A 94 -3.58 22.87 -18.50
CA ALA A 94 -3.08 22.34 -19.78
C ALA A 94 -1.94 21.33 -19.60
N ALA A 95 -1.43 21.12 -18.38
CA ALA A 95 -0.40 20.13 -18.12
C ALA A 95 -0.99 18.72 -18.08
N TYR A 96 -0.25 17.71 -18.56
CA TYR A 96 -0.76 16.34 -18.68
C TYR A 96 -1.38 15.79 -17.37
N GLY A 97 -0.73 16.03 -16.23
CA GLY A 97 -1.21 15.58 -14.93
C GLY A 97 -2.44 16.33 -14.42
N GLU A 98 -2.67 17.57 -14.85
CA GLU A 98 -3.91 18.31 -14.56
C GLU A 98 -5.09 17.73 -15.35
N ILE A 99 -4.86 17.45 -16.64
CA ILE A 99 -5.84 16.83 -17.52
C ILE A 99 -6.19 15.41 -17.02
N LEU A 100 -5.17 14.63 -16.69
CA LEU A 100 -5.36 13.27 -16.16
C LEU A 100 -6.14 13.29 -14.84
N ARG A 101 -5.81 14.20 -13.91
CA ARG A 101 -6.55 14.36 -12.65
C ARG A 101 -8.02 14.70 -12.88
N THR A 102 -8.29 15.65 -13.77
CA THR A 102 -9.66 16.03 -14.14
C THR A 102 -10.47 14.80 -14.59
N GLY A 103 -9.87 13.94 -15.43
CA GLY A 103 -10.53 12.71 -15.87
C GLY A 103 -10.72 11.68 -14.77
N ILE A 104 -9.72 11.50 -13.88
CA ILE A 104 -9.82 10.60 -12.72
C ILE A 104 -10.91 11.06 -11.75
N GLU A 105 -11.04 12.38 -11.53
CA GLU A 105 -12.06 12.98 -10.66
C GLU A 105 -13.47 12.83 -11.23
N ALA A 106 -13.62 12.98 -12.55
CA ALA A 106 -14.89 12.82 -13.25
C ALA A 106 -15.33 11.35 -13.36
N ALA A 107 -14.41 10.39 -13.33
CA ALA A 107 -14.69 8.96 -13.49
C ALA A 107 -15.60 8.40 -12.39
N GLN A 108 -16.66 7.71 -12.81
CA GLN A 108 -17.67 7.11 -11.95
C GLN A 108 -17.49 5.60 -11.72
N GLY A 109 -16.75 4.93 -12.61
CA GLY A 109 -16.50 3.50 -12.60
C GLY A 109 -15.73 3.00 -11.38
N ASP A 110 -16.00 1.78 -10.93
CA ASP A 110 -15.22 1.10 -9.88
C ASP A 110 -13.80 0.77 -10.38
N LEU A 111 -13.63 0.62 -11.69
CA LEU A 111 -12.38 0.45 -12.41
C LEU A 111 -12.16 1.63 -13.36
N ILE A 112 -10.91 2.06 -13.49
CA ILE A 112 -10.52 3.17 -14.36
C ILE A 112 -9.38 2.70 -15.24
N ILE A 113 -9.51 2.83 -16.56
CA ILE A 113 -8.39 2.67 -17.49
C ILE A 113 -7.99 4.04 -18.00
N THR A 114 -6.72 4.38 -17.94
CA THR A 114 -6.15 5.58 -18.56
C THR A 114 -5.43 5.19 -19.85
N MET A 115 -5.52 5.99 -20.91
CA MET A 115 -4.77 5.75 -22.15
C MET A 115 -4.52 7.04 -22.94
N ASP A 116 -3.45 7.07 -23.72
CA ASP A 116 -3.10 8.24 -24.52
C ASP A 116 -4.02 8.37 -25.75
N ALA A 117 -4.39 9.61 -26.11
CA ALA A 117 -5.34 9.91 -27.18
C ALA A 117 -4.82 9.65 -28.60
N ASP A 118 -3.52 9.39 -28.77
CA ASP A 118 -2.84 9.11 -30.04
C ASP A 118 -2.65 7.61 -30.31
N LEU A 119 -3.15 6.72 -29.43
CA LEU A 119 -2.94 5.28 -29.49
C LEU A 119 -4.21 4.50 -29.89
N ALA A 120 -4.75 4.71 -31.09
CA ALA A 120 -5.95 3.99 -31.56
C ALA A 120 -5.83 2.46 -31.45
N TYR A 121 -4.66 1.88 -31.74
CA TYR A 121 -4.39 0.43 -31.59
C TYR A 121 -4.40 -0.06 -30.14
N ALA A 122 -4.20 0.81 -29.14
CA ALA A 122 -4.24 0.42 -27.74
C ALA A 122 -5.67 0.08 -27.26
N ALA A 123 -6.71 0.52 -27.99
CA ALA A 123 -8.09 0.14 -27.72
C ALA A 123 -8.28 -1.38 -27.75
N ASP A 124 -7.63 -2.09 -28.69
CA ASP A 124 -7.71 -3.55 -28.82
C ASP A 124 -7.02 -4.28 -27.65
N PHE A 125 -6.23 -3.57 -26.85
CA PHE A 125 -5.57 -4.11 -25.66
C PHE A 125 -6.42 -3.94 -24.38
N VAL A 126 -7.50 -3.15 -24.42
CA VAL A 126 -8.43 -2.98 -23.29
C VAL A 126 -8.98 -4.32 -22.77
N PRO A 127 -9.41 -5.28 -23.62
CA PRO A 127 -9.85 -6.60 -23.15
C PRO A 127 -8.76 -7.38 -22.40
N ILE A 128 -7.49 -7.24 -22.81
CA ILE A 128 -6.36 -7.88 -22.14
C ILE A 128 -6.14 -7.23 -20.77
N MET A 129 -6.13 -5.91 -20.69
CA MET A 129 -6.03 -5.20 -19.40
C MET A 129 -7.17 -5.62 -18.46
N TRP A 130 -8.39 -5.73 -18.99
CA TRP A 130 -9.55 -6.19 -18.25
C TRP A 130 -9.35 -7.60 -17.70
N ALA A 131 -8.80 -8.53 -18.48
CA ALA A 131 -8.56 -9.91 -18.04
C ALA A 131 -7.67 -9.96 -16.78
N HIS A 132 -6.73 -9.03 -16.61
CA HIS A 132 -5.82 -8.95 -15.47
C HIS A 132 -6.35 -8.16 -14.25
N ARG A 133 -7.59 -7.64 -14.29
CA ARG A 133 -8.15 -6.73 -13.26
C ARG A 133 -8.23 -7.31 -11.84
N ASP A 134 -8.20 -8.63 -11.71
CA ASP A 134 -8.30 -9.33 -10.42
C ASP A 134 -6.95 -9.82 -9.90
N GLU A 135 -5.87 -9.70 -10.68
CA GLU A 135 -4.52 -10.06 -10.27
C GLU A 135 -3.88 -8.99 -9.37
N ALA A 136 -4.26 -7.72 -9.55
CA ALA A 136 -3.72 -6.58 -8.83
C ALA A 136 -4.73 -5.43 -8.72
N GLU A 137 -4.41 -4.43 -7.91
CA GLU A 137 -5.22 -3.20 -7.87
C GLU A 137 -4.75 -2.13 -8.86
N VAL A 138 -3.54 -2.28 -9.39
CA VAL A 138 -3.02 -1.52 -10.52
C VAL A 138 -2.39 -2.47 -11.53
N VAL A 139 -2.76 -2.34 -12.80
CA VAL A 139 -2.16 -3.07 -13.92
C VAL A 139 -1.54 -2.03 -14.85
N ILE A 140 -0.26 -2.19 -15.15
CA ILE A 140 0.48 -1.31 -16.05
C ILE A 140 0.64 -2.03 -17.39
N GLY A 141 0.14 -1.43 -18.47
CA GLY A 141 0.61 -1.78 -19.81
C GLY A 141 2.06 -1.35 -19.93
N SER A 142 2.99 -2.30 -19.94
CA SER A 142 4.43 -2.05 -19.85
C SER A 142 5.16 -2.32 -21.16
N ARG A 143 6.02 -1.38 -21.55
CA ARG A 143 6.86 -1.40 -22.77
C ARG A 143 8.17 -2.14 -22.55
N TYR A 144 8.52 -2.45 -21.30
CA TYR A 144 9.88 -2.85 -20.91
C TYR A 144 9.95 -4.19 -20.17
N VAL A 145 8.82 -4.88 -19.99
CA VAL A 145 8.78 -6.28 -19.53
C VAL A 145 9.02 -7.26 -20.67
N ARG A 146 9.31 -8.51 -20.33
CA ARG A 146 9.51 -9.59 -21.30
C ARG A 146 8.23 -9.78 -22.14
N GLY A 147 8.38 -9.86 -23.46
CA GLY A 147 7.26 -9.98 -24.41
C GLY A 147 6.71 -8.65 -24.92
N ALA A 148 7.10 -7.51 -24.33
CA ALA A 148 6.69 -6.21 -24.80
C ALA A 148 7.48 -5.78 -26.04
N VAL A 149 6.84 -5.00 -26.91
CA VAL A 149 7.46 -4.40 -28.10
C VAL A 149 7.16 -2.91 -28.09
N ALA A 150 8.18 -2.07 -28.31
CA ALA A 150 8.03 -0.63 -28.23
C ALA A 150 8.65 0.05 -29.46
N GLU A 151 7.82 0.41 -30.43
CA GLU A 151 8.20 1.19 -31.62
C GLU A 151 8.21 2.68 -31.29
N MET A 152 9.41 3.24 -31.20
CA MET A 152 9.64 4.65 -30.89
C MET A 152 11.03 5.05 -31.37
N GLY A 153 11.23 6.33 -31.66
CA GLY A 153 12.54 6.88 -32.04
C GLY A 153 13.62 6.59 -30.99
N PHE A 154 14.86 6.38 -31.44
CA PHE A 154 15.98 5.96 -30.59
C PHE A 154 16.20 6.88 -29.38
N SER A 155 16.18 8.20 -29.57
CA SER A 155 16.39 9.20 -28.50
C SER A 155 15.32 9.08 -27.40
N ARG A 156 14.04 8.99 -27.78
CA ARG A 156 12.91 8.82 -26.85
C ARG A 156 13.00 7.48 -26.13
N ARG A 157 13.36 6.40 -26.83
CA ARG A 157 13.55 5.08 -26.23
C ARG A 157 14.60 5.11 -25.13
N THR A 158 15.77 5.66 -25.44
CA THR A 158 16.89 5.73 -24.50
C THR A 158 16.55 6.62 -23.30
N ALA A 159 15.96 7.80 -23.53
CA ALA A 159 15.55 8.70 -22.45
C ALA A 159 14.51 8.06 -21.52
N SER A 160 13.48 7.41 -22.08
CA SER A 160 12.45 6.72 -21.28
C SER A 160 13.03 5.56 -20.49
N ARG A 161 13.93 4.75 -21.07
CA ARG A 161 14.59 3.66 -20.33
C ARG A 161 15.48 4.18 -19.21
N LEU A 162 16.23 5.25 -19.45
CA LEU A 162 17.07 5.89 -18.43
C LEU A 162 16.23 6.43 -17.27
N LEU A 163 15.13 7.14 -17.58
CA LEU A 163 14.21 7.65 -16.56
C LEU A 163 13.66 6.52 -15.68
N ASN A 164 13.13 5.46 -16.32
CA ASN A 164 12.59 4.31 -15.61
C ASN A 164 13.66 3.60 -14.77
N TRP A 165 14.90 3.49 -15.29
CA TRP A 165 16.03 2.96 -14.54
C TRP A 165 16.32 3.82 -13.30
N VAL A 166 16.45 5.14 -13.45
CA VAL A 166 16.71 6.06 -12.33
C VAL A 166 15.65 5.94 -11.24
N TYR A 167 14.37 5.96 -11.62
CA TYR A 167 13.26 5.82 -10.67
C TYR A 167 13.24 4.45 -10.00
N ARG A 168 13.43 3.37 -10.78
CA ARG A 168 13.42 2.00 -10.27
C ARG A 168 14.49 1.78 -9.21
N PHE A 169 15.73 2.18 -9.49
CA PHE A 169 16.85 1.99 -8.59
C PHE A 169 16.83 3.01 -7.45
N GLY A 170 16.63 4.30 -7.74
CA GLY A 170 16.59 5.36 -6.74
C GLY A 170 15.49 5.17 -5.70
N LEU A 171 14.30 4.74 -6.12
CA LEU A 171 13.16 4.53 -5.21
C LEU A 171 13.06 3.08 -4.71
N SER A 172 13.96 2.19 -5.16
CA SER A 172 13.97 0.76 -4.80
C SER A 172 12.58 0.12 -5.00
N ILE A 173 12.09 0.18 -6.23
CA ILE A 173 10.79 -0.37 -6.64
C ILE A 173 10.99 -1.42 -7.75
N PRO A 174 10.09 -2.40 -7.91
CA PRO A 174 10.33 -3.53 -8.82
C PRO A 174 9.92 -3.27 -10.28
N PHE A 175 9.22 -2.17 -10.56
CA PHE A 175 8.57 -1.91 -11.86
C PHE A 175 9.54 -1.42 -12.93
N ARG A 176 9.33 -1.85 -14.18
CA ARG A 176 10.15 -1.48 -15.34
C ARG A 176 9.59 -0.29 -16.12
N ASP A 177 8.29 -0.04 -16.07
CA ASP A 177 7.63 1.02 -16.83
C ASP A 177 6.70 1.92 -15.99
N LEU A 178 7.32 2.84 -15.26
CA LEU A 178 6.67 3.88 -14.47
C LEU A 178 6.19 5.07 -15.31
N SER A 179 6.59 5.18 -16.57
CA SER A 179 6.23 6.29 -17.45
C SER A 179 5.16 5.93 -18.49
N SER A 180 4.56 4.73 -18.42
CA SER A 180 3.43 4.36 -19.27
C SER A 180 2.15 5.03 -18.78
N GLY A 181 1.41 5.68 -19.69
CA GLY A 181 0.08 6.23 -19.44
C GLY A 181 -1.05 5.19 -19.54
N PHE A 182 -0.76 4.01 -20.12
CA PHE A 182 -1.77 2.97 -20.32
C PHE A 182 -1.87 2.03 -19.12
N ARG A 183 -2.89 2.24 -18.28
CA ARG A 183 -3.00 1.57 -16.98
C ARG A 183 -4.45 1.30 -16.62
N LEU A 184 -4.67 0.23 -15.87
CA LEU A 184 -5.94 -0.06 -15.21
C LEU A 184 -5.76 0.10 -13.70
N TYR A 185 -6.71 0.77 -13.05
CA TYR A 185 -6.73 1.00 -11.62
C TYR A 185 -8.07 0.55 -11.04
N ARG A 186 -8.04 0.01 -9.82
CA ARG A 186 -9.23 0.12 -8.96
C ARG A 186 -9.36 1.56 -8.49
N ARG A 187 -10.55 2.16 -8.61
CA ARG A 187 -10.79 3.56 -8.26
C ARG A 187 -10.34 3.91 -6.83
N ARG A 188 -10.56 2.98 -5.88
CA ARG A 188 -10.09 3.14 -4.49
C ARG A 188 -8.59 3.40 -4.35
N VAL A 189 -7.75 2.93 -5.27
CA VAL A 189 -6.31 3.21 -5.25
C VAL A 189 -6.07 4.68 -5.51
N LEU A 190 -6.72 5.24 -6.53
CA LEU A 190 -6.57 6.64 -6.92
C LEU A 190 -7.11 7.61 -5.86
N LEU A 191 -8.09 7.17 -5.06
CA LEU A 191 -8.59 7.91 -3.90
C LEU A 191 -7.62 7.85 -2.71
N ASP A 192 -7.03 6.68 -2.44
CA ASP A 192 -6.15 6.43 -1.28
C ASP A 192 -4.77 7.13 -1.39
N ILE A 193 -4.35 7.49 -2.60
CA ILE A 193 -3.04 8.12 -2.85
C ILE A 193 -3.07 9.65 -2.95
N GLN A 194 -4.24 10.28 -2.74
CA GLN A 194 -4.37 11.74 -2.79
C GLN A 194 -3.66 12.42 -1.59
N PRO A 195 -3.23 13.69 -1.74
CA PRO A 195 -3.24 14.50 -2.97
C PRO A 195 -2.14 14.07 -3.95
N LEU A 196 -2.34 14.27 -5.25
CA LEU A 196 -1.29 14.18 -6.27
C LEU A 196 -0.67 15.56 -6.53
N GLU A 197 0.66 15.67 -6.45
CA GLU A 197 1.38 16.95 -6.50
C GLU A 197 2.11 17.22 -7.82
N ALA A 198 2.27 16.23 -8.69
CA ALA A 198 2.85 16.44 -10.02
C ALA A 198 1.83 17.02 -11.00
N HIS A 199 2.29 17.93 -11.84
CA HIS A 199 1.46 18.60 -12.84
C HIS A 199 1.66 18.02 -14.25
N GLY A 200 2.83 17.49 -14.55
CA GLY A 200 3.20 17.01 -15.88
C GLY A 200 3.12 15.50 -16.03
N LEU A 201 3.97 14.95 -16.91
CA LEU A 201 4.12 13.50 -17.12
C LEU A 201 4.74 12.78 -15.90
N ASP A 202 5.31 13.53 -14.95
CA ASP A 202 5.85 13.06 -13.69
C ASP A 202 4.77 12.60 -12.70
N ILE A 203 3.49 12.87 -12.97
CA ILE A 203 2.37 12.26 -12.26
C ILE A 203 2.31 10.73 -12.44
N LEU A 204 2.78 10.23 -13.59
CA LEU A 204 2.74 8.81 -13.90
C LEU A 204 3.57 7.98 -12.91
N PRO A 205 4.86 8.28 -12.65
CA PRO A 205 5.58 7.57 -11.59
C PRO A 205 5.05 7.90 -10.19
N GLU A 206 4.58 9.13 -9.93
CA GLU A 206 4.03 9.52 -8.62
C GLU A 206 2.90 8.59 -8.19
N ILE A 207 1.92 8.35 -9.07
CA ILE A 207 0.78 7.47 -8.80
C ILE A 207 1.23 6.07 -8.39
N ILE A 208 2.18 5.47 -9.12
CA ILE A 208 2.66 4.11 -8.86
C ILE A 208 3.42 4.04 -7.55
N VAL A 209 4.28 5.02 -7.29
CA VAL A 209 5.10 5.06 -6.09
C VAL A 209 4.21 5.26 -4.85
N LYS A 210 3.23 6.17 -4.91
CA LYS A 210 2.26 6.35 -3.83
C LYS A 210 1.39 5.12 -3.62
N ALA A 211 0.94 4.46 -4.69
CA ALA A 211 0.18 3.21 -4.59
C ALA A 211 0.99 2.11 -3.89
N GLN A 212 2.27 1.96 -4.23
CA GLN A 212 3.19 1.04 -3.58
C GLN A 212 3.42 1.40 -2.10
N CYS A 213 3.60 2.69 -1.78
CA CYS A 213 3.72 3.16 -0.41
C CYS A 213 2.45 2.92 0.40
N GLN A 214 1.28 2.83 -0.24
CA GLN A 214 0.03 2.42 0.41
C GLN A 214 -0.17 0.89 0.43
N GLY A 215 0.79 0.10 -0.03
CA GLY A 215 0.73 -1.37 -0.01
C GLY A 215 -0.17 -2.00 -1.07
N TRP A 216 -0.62 -1.24 -2.07
CA TRP A 216 -1.41 -1.79 -3.18
C TRP A 216 -0.55 -2.70 -4.07
N ARG A 217 -1.16 -3.75 -4.63
CA ARG A 217 -0.47 -4.63 -5.59
C ARG A 217 -0.49 -3.97 -6.95
N VAL A 218 0.67 -3.97 -7.58
CA VAL A 218 0.89 -3.44 -8.93
C VAL A 218 1.55 -4.53 -9.76
N ILE A 219 1.06 -4.77 -10.97
CA ILE A 219 1.68 -5.69 -11.94
C ILE A 219 1.92 -5.00 -13.28
N GLU A 220 2.79 -5.59 -14.09
CA GLU A 220 3.11 -5.13 -15.45
C GLU A 220 2.74 -6.20 -16.47
N VAL A 221 1.96 -5.82 -17.48
CA VAL A 221 1.55 -6.69 -18.60
C VAL A 221 2.24 -6.20 -19.87
N PRO A 222 2.90 -7.08 -20.65
CA PRO A 222 3.55 -6.69 -21.90
C PRO A 222 2.52 -6.21 -22.91
N PHE A 223 2.75 -5.05 -23.54
CA PHE A 223 1.94 -4.61 -24.69
C PHE A 223 2.81 -4.12 -25.83
N TRP A 224 2.22 -4.08 -27.03
CA TRP A 224 2.83 -3.47 -28.20
C TRP A 224 2.52 -1.97 -28.21
N TYR A 225 3.55 -1.17 -28.03
CA TYR A 225 3.48 0.28 -28.06
C TYR A 225 4.00 0.82 -29.38
N ARG A 226 3.23 1.69 -30.02
CA ARG A 226 3.62 2.40 -31.24
C ARG A 226 3.46 3.89 -31.05
N GLY A 227 4.57 4.59 -30.79
CA GLY A 227 4.58 6.04 -30.59
C GLY A 227 5.49 6.72 -31.60
N ALA A 228 4.92 7.57 -32.45
CA ALA A 228 5.58 8.07 -33.65
C ALA A 228 6.63 9.18 -33.40
N GLU A 229 6.56 9.94 -32.30
CA GLU A 229 7.32 11.19 -32.23
C GLU A 229 8.63 11.17 -31.41
N PRO A 230 9.70 11.79 -31.94
CA PRO A 230 10.87 12.18 -31.16
C PRO A 230 10.56 13.41 -30.27
N TRP A 231 11.15 13.47 -29.09
CA TRP A 231 11.07 14.66 -28.24
C TRP A 231 12.08 15.72 -28.68
N ASN A 232 11.66 16.99 -28.71
CA ASN A 232 12.59 18.10 -28.90
C ASN A 232 13.42 18.35 -27.62
N ARG A 233 14.61 18.95 -27.77
CA ARG A 233 15.57 19.12 -26.66
C ARG A 233 15.02 19.98 -25.51
N VAL A 234 14.25 21.02 -25.82
CA VAL A 234 13.67 21.93 -24.81
C VAL A 234 12.68 21.19 -23.92
N ARG A 235 11.75 20.42 -24.52
CA ARG A 235 10.80 19.56 -23.80
C ARG A 235 11.53 18.55 -22.93
N MET A 236 12.62 17.95 -23.44
CA MET A 236 13.42 17.00 -22.64
C MET A 236 14.01 17.63 -21.37
N VAL A 237 14.51 18.87 -21.44
CA VAL A 237 15.07 19.58 -20.27
C VAL A 237 13.96 19.93 -19.27
N GLN A 238 12.85 20.48 -19.74
CA GLN A 238 11.70 20.83 -18.89
C GLN A 238 11.15 19.60 -18.17
N PHE A 239 10.98 18.48 -18.88
CA PHE A 239 10.57 17.22 -18.26
C PHE A 239 11.63 16.73 -17.27
N GLY A 240 12.91 16.80 -17.63
CA GLY A 240 14.01 16.40 -16.76
C GLY A 240 13.95 17.09 -15.39
N LEU A 241 13.76 18.41 -15.35
CA LEU A 241 13.66 19.17 -14.09
C LEU A 241 12.44 18.77 -13.26
N ALA A 242 11.26 18.67 -13.87
CA ALA A 242 10.04 18.22 -13.17
C ALA A 242 10.18 16.80 -12.60
N TYR A 243 10.74 15.87 -13.39
CA TYR A 243 11.02 14.51 -12.92
C TYR A 243 12.06 14.48 -11.80
N LEU A 244 13.04 15.39 -11.75
CA LEU A 244 14.02 15.45 -10.66
C LEU A 244 13.38 15.97 -9.36
N GLU A 245 12.54 17.00 -9.44
CA GLU A 245 11.78 17.51 -8.30
C GLU A 245 10.86 16.42 -7.72
N THR A 246 10.07 15.78 -8.58
CA THR A 246 9.19 14.67 -8.19
C THR A 246 9.99 13.48 -7.64
N LEU A 247 11.16 13.16 -8.20
CA LEU A 247 12.04 12.13 -7.65
C LEU A 247 12.50 12.47 -6.23
N GLY A 248 12.87 13.72 -5.96
CA GLY A 248 13.25 14.18 -4.63
C GLY A 248 12.12 14.03 -3.60
N ARG A 249 10.90 14.45 -3.95
CA ARG A 249 9.71 14.28 -3.11
C ARG A 249 9.42 12.80 -2.83
N LEU A 250 9.47 11.97 -3.87
CA LEU A 250 9.21 10.54 -3.76
C LEU A 250 10.32 9.80 -2.98
N LEU A 251 11.58 10.22 -3.10
CA LEU A 251 12.68 9.71 -2.27
C LEU A 251 12.44 10.01 -0.79
N SER A 252 11.94 11.20 -0.45
CA SER A 252 11.54 11.54 0.91
C SER A 252 10.40 10.66 1.40
N LEU A 253 9.35 10.47 0.59
CA LEU A 253 8.22 9.59 0.93
C LEU A 253 8.67 8.14 1.14
N ARG A 254 9.47 7.59 0.21
CA ARG A 254 9.95 6.20 0.29
C ARG A 254 10.75 5.96 1.57
N ASN A 255 11.56 6.91 2.00
CA ASN A 255 12.40 6.81 3.20
C ASN A 255 11.71 7.25 4.50
N SER A 256 10.37 7.40 4.47
CA SER A 256 9.55 7.63 5.66
C SER A 256 8.85 6.34 6.10
N VAL A 257 8.45 6.28 7.38
CA VAL A 257 7.65 5.15 7.93
C VAL A 257 6.28 5.02 7.28
N ARG A 258 5.81 6.06 6.58
CA ARG A 258 4.57 6.06 5.79
C ARG A 258 4.62 5.10 4.60
N ALA A 259 5.81 4.73 4.13
CA ALA A 259 5.94 3.71 3.09
C ALA A 259 5.63 2.33 3.69
N ALA A 260 4.64 1.64 3.12
CA ALA A 260 4.14 0.38 3.64
C ALA A 260 5.21 -0.71 3.78
N ASP A 261 6.25 -0.68 2.95
CA ASP A 261 7.35 -1.64 2.88
C ASP A 261 8.65 -1.14 3.54
N TYR A 262 8.60 -0.05 4.31
CA TYR A 262 9.78 0.61 4.87
C TYR A 262 10.70 -0.35 5.62
N ASP A 263 10.20 -1.12 6.58
CA ASP A 263 10.98 -2.01 7.44
C ASP A 263 11.60 -3.16 6.64
N ASN A 264 10.80 -3.74 5.73
CA ASN A 264 11.28 -4.77 4.82
C ASN A 264 12.44 -4.28 3.95
N ARG A 265 12.30 -3.08 3.38
CA ARG A 265 13.32 -2.45 2.56
C ARG A 265 14.53 -2.01 3.38
N ALA A 266 14.31 -1.54 4.61
CA ALA A 266 15.38 -1.17 5.54
C ALA A 266 16.24 -2.39 5.91
N PHE A 267 15.62 -3.57 6.06
CA PHE A 267 16.30 -4.84 6.33
C PHE A 267 17.27 -5.28 5.22
N ASP A 268 16.96 -4.96 3.96
CA ASP A 268 17.81 -5.23 2.79
C ASP A 268 18.40 -3.94 2.20
N SER A 269 18.49 -2.89 3.03
CA SER A 269 18.94 -1.57 2.57
C SER A 269 20.37 -1.64 2.03
N TRP A 270 20.62 -0.87 0.98
CA TRP A 270 21.96 -0.60 0.50
C TRP A 270 22.77 0.24 1.51
N ILE A 271 22.10 0.97 2.41
CA ILE A 271 22.72 1.74 3.49
C ILE A 271 23.16 0.78 4.61
N PRO A 272 24.47 0.59 4.85
CA PRO A 272 24.96 -0.48 5.74
C PRO A 272 24.49 -0.35 7.19
N LEU A 273 24.43 0.86 7.73
CA LEU A 273 24.00 1.12 9.12
C LEU A 273 22.52 0.78 9.32
N GLN A 274 21.66 1.22 8.42
CA GLN A 274 20.23 0.93 8.48
C GLN A 274 19.98 -0.58 8.40
N ARG A 275 20.67 -1.25 7.47
CA ARG A 275 20.60 -2.70 7.28
C ARG A 275 21.08 -3.47 8.51
N SER A 276 22.25 -3.13 9.05
CA SER A 276 22.81 -3.84 10.21
C SER A 276 21.93 -3.66 11.45
N TRP A 277 21.35 -2.48 11.62
CA TRP A 277 20.43 -2.20 12.72
C TRP A 277 19.17 -3.07 12.67
N GLN A 278 18.49 -3.09 11.53
CA GLN A 278 17.26 -3.87 11.34
C GLN A 278 17.51 -5.38 11.46
N ARG A 279 18.62 -5.87 10.90
CA ARG A 279 19.01 -7.28 11.05
C ARG A 279 19.32 -7.64 12.49
N ARG A 280 20.02 -6.77 13.22
CA ARG A 280 20.34 -7.00 14.62
C ARG A 280 19.10 -6.96 15.52
N ARG A 281 18.14 -6.06 15.26
CA ARG A 281 16.83 -6.04 15.92
C ARG A 281 16.11 -7.37 15.72
N PHE A 282 16.01 -7.82 14.46
CA PHE A 282 15.41 -9.12 14.14
C PHE A 282 16.10 -10.27 14.88
N GLU A 283 17.44 -10.33 14.88
CA GLU A 283 18.20 -11.36 15.61
C GLU A 283 17.92 -11.36 17.11
N VAL A 284 17.87 -10.17 17.73
CA VAL A 284 17.61 -10.04 19.18
C VAL A 284 16.19 -10.49 19.51
N VAL A 285 15.19 -9.97 18.80
CA VAL A 285 13.78 -10.35 19.00
C VAL A 285 13.63 -11.85 18.80
N HIS A 286 14.13 -12.40 17.69
CA HIS A 286 14.09 -13.83 17.40
C HIS A 286 14.81 -14.66 18.47
N SER A 287 15.93 -14.19 19.03
CA SER A 287 16.63 -14.91 20.11
C SER A 287 15.83 -14.97 21.41
N PHE A 288 14.89 -14.05 21.61
CA PHE A 288 13.96 -14.06 22.73
C PHE A 288 12.69 -14.84 22.43
N MET A 289 12.42 -15.17 21.17
CA MET A 289 11.35 -16.10 20.82
C MET A 289 11.78 -17.50 21.27
N GLY A 290 10.93 -18.19 22.03
CA GLY A 290 11.16 -19.59 22.38
C GLY A 290 11.16 -20.49 21.13
N PRO A 291 11.70 -21.72 21.21
CA PRO A 291 11.77 -22.64 20.07
C PRO A 291 10.41 -23.01 19.45
N GLU A 292 9.31 -22.91 20.22
CA GLU A 292 7.94 -23.17 19.74
C GLU A 292 7.11 -21.90 19.48
N ALA A 293 7.69 -20.71 19.68
CA ALA A 293 6.96 -19.44 19.74
C ALA A 293 6.13 -19.14 18.49
N SER A 294 6.54 -19.62 17.31
CA SER A 294 5.85 -19.35 16.04
C SER A 294 4.38 -19.80 16.02
N ARG A 295 3.97 -20.76 16.86
CA ARG A 295 2.61 -21.29 16.88
C ARG A 295 1.60 -20.39 17.61
N SER A 296 2.07 -19.51 18.49
CA SER A 296 1.22 -18.67 19.35
C SER A 296 1.91 -17.32 19.63
N THR A 297 2.31 -16.63 18.56
CA THR A 297 2.93 -15.30 18.64
C THR A 297 2.03 -14.22 18.02
N LEU A 298 1.91 -13.10 18.73
CA LEU A 298 1.36 -11.85 18.22
C LEU A 298 2.47 -10.81 18.04
N ASP A 299 2.62 -10.24 16.85
CA ASP A 299 3.52 -9.11 16.55
C ASP A 299 2.68 -7.83 16.44
N ILE A 300 2.74 -6.96 17.44
CA ILE A 300 1.96 -5.71 17.54
C ILE A 300 2.78 -4.55 16.97
N GLY A 301 2.15 -3.75 16.12
CA GLY A 301 2.85 -2.75 15.31
C GLY A 301 3.75 -3.43 14.28
N CYS A 302 3.27 -4.53 13.67
CA CYS A 302 4.11 -5.39 12.87
C CYS A 302 4.68 -4.69 11.62
N GLY A 303 4.16 -3.54 11.19
CA GLY A 303 4.66 -2.79 10.06
C GLY A 303 4.84 -3.66 8.81
N SER A 304 6.05 -3.68 8.26
CA SER A 304 6.48 -4.64 7.22
C SER A 304 7.49 -5.66 7.75
N SER A 305 7.33 -6.06 9.01
CA SER A 305 8.23 -6.93 9.79
C SER A 305 8.63 -8.19 9.04
N ARG A 306 9.92 -8.54 9.15
CA ARG A 306 10.45 -9.79 8.62
C ARG A 306 9.93 -10.99 9.41
N ILE A 307 9.61 -10.82 10.69
CA ILE A 307 9.12 -11.88 11.59
C ILE A 307 7.82 -12.45 11.03
N VAL A 308 6.82 -11.60 10.78
CA VAL A 308 5.53 -12.01 10.18
C VAL A 308 5.71 -12.63 8.78
N GLN A 309 6.75 -12.23 8.04
CA GLN A 309 7.01 -12.77 6.71
C GLN A 309 7.66 -14.15 6.72
N THR A 310 8.52 -14.44 7.70
CA THR A 310 9.37 -15.64 7.70
C THR A 310 8.93 -16.72 8.69
N LEU A 311 8.18 -16.37 9.72
CA LEU A 311 7.73 -17.32 10.75
C LEU A 311 6.26 -17.69 10.52
N PRO A 312 5.94 -18.96 10.26
CA PRO A 312 4.56 -19.40 10.08
C PRO A 312 3.80 -19.30 11.41
N GLY A 313 2.52 -18.96 11.37
CA GLY A 313 1.65 -18.92 12.55
C GLY A 313 1.70 -17.62 13.37
N VAL A 314 2.65 -16.71 13.08
CA VAL A 314 2.66 -15.38 13.70
C VAL A 314 1.45 -14.56 13.23
N VAL A 315 0.69 -14.03 14.18
CA VAL A 315 -0.37 -13.06 13.92
C VAL A 315 0.27 -11.67 13.90
N GLY A 316 0.19 -10.97 12.77
CA GLY A 316 0.61 -9.58 12.67
C GLY A 316 -0.56 -8.64 12.95
N MET A 317 -0.36 -7.66 13.84
CA MET A 317 -1.34 -6.60 14.08
C MET A 317 -0.70 -5.23 13.85
N ASP A 318 -1.40 -4.34 13.15
CA ASP A 318 -0.97 -2.97 12.94
C ASP A 318 -2.17 -2.02 12.89
N LEU A 319 -1.97 -0.77 13.30
CA LEU A 319 -2.99 0.27 13.17
C LEU A 319 -3.16 0.68 11.69
N GLY A 320 -2.05 0.73 10.96
CA GLY A 320 -1.96 1.15 9.57
C GLY A 320 -2.36 0.04 8.60
N ILE A 321 -3.56 0.16 8.03
CA ILE A 321 -4.04 -0.79 7.00
C ILE A 321 -3.10 -0.92 5.79
N HIS A 322 -2.35 0.14 5.45
CA HIS A 322 -1.39 0.14 4.35
C HIS A 322 -0.24 -0.86 4.57
N LYS A 323 0.24 -1.01 5.82
CA LYS A 323 1.26 -1.99 6.21
C LYS A 323 0.74 -3.42 6.06
N LEU A 324 -0.45 -3.68 6.59
CA LEU A 324 -1.12 -4.99 6.51
C LEU A 324 -1.45 -5.36 5.07
N ARG A 325 -1.88 -4.38 4.26
CA ARG A 325 -2.15 -4.56 2.83
C ARG A 325 -0.89 -4.97 2.07
N TRP A 326 0.27 -4.41 2.42
CA TRP A 326 1.55 -4.82 1.84
C TRP A 326 1.97 -6.22 2.31
N LEU A 327 1.79 -6.53 3.60
CA LEU A 327 2.13 -7.82 4.18
C LEU A 327 1.25 -8.97 3.70
N ARG A 328 0.09 -8.72 3.09
CA ARG A 328 -0.86 -9.78 2.71
C ARG A 328 -0.20 -10.86 1.85
N ALA A 329 -0.37 -12.10 2.24
CA ALA A 329 -0.05 -13.28 1.45
C ALA A 329 -0.89 -14.46 1.96
N PRO A 330 -1.06 -15.52 1.15
CA PRO A 330 -1.70 -16.75 1.62
C PRO A 330 -1.06 -17.27 2.92
N GLY A 331 -1.90 -17.65 3.89
CA GLY A 331 -1.45 -18.19 5.18
C GLY A 331 -0.99 -17.17 6.22
N ARG A 332 -1.01 -15.85 5.93
CA ARG A 332 -0.72 -14.81 6.93
C ARG A 332 -1.97 -14.37 7.66
N HIS A 333 -1.91 -14.38 8.99
CA HIS A 333 -2.96 -13.86 9.86
C HIS A 333 -2.64 -12.40 10.19
N LEU A 334 -3.43 -11.48 9.62
CA LEU A 334 -3.23 -10.04 9.77
C LEU A 334 -4.48 -9.39 10.34
N VAL A 335 -4.31 -8.58 11.38
CA VAL A 335 -5.42 -7.90 12.08
C VAL A 335 -5.15 -6.41 12.11
N GLN A 336 -6.12 -5.60 11.68
CA GLN A 336 -6.05 -4.17 11.93
C GLN A 336 -6.56 -3.88 13.34
N GLY A 337 -5.75 -3.24 14.18
CA GLY A 337 -6.09 -3.01 15.58
C GLY A 337 -5.27 -1.90 16.24
N SER A 338 -5.76 -1.41 17.37
CA SER A 338 -5.09 -0.39 18.18
C SER A 338 -4.53 -1.02 19.46
N LEU A 339 -3.36 -0.55 19.89
CA LEU A 339 -2.77 -0.94 21.18
C LEU A 339 -3.66 -0.53 22.37
N THR A 340 -4.51 0.49 22.20
CA THR A 340 -5.41 0.96 23.26
C THR A 340 -6.44 -0.08 23.70
N ARG A 341 -6.79 -1.01 22.81
CA ARG A 341 -7.68 -2.14 23.12
C ARG A 341 -7.45 -3.26 22.14
N LEU A 342 -6.85 -4.35 22.60
CA LEU A 342 -6.49 -5.46 21.73
C LEU A 342 -7.70 -6.34 21.41
N PRO A 343 -7.95 -6.69 20.12
CA PRO A 343 -9.10 -7.48 19.69
C PRO A 343 -8.89 -9.00 19.92
N PHE A 344 -8.26 -9.37 21.02
CA PHE A 344 -7.89 -10.74 21.36
C PHE A 344 -8.36 -11.08 22.78
N ALA A 345 -8.67 -12.36 22.98
CA ALA A 345 -9.03 -12.89 24.28
C ALA A 345 -7.84 -12.85 25.25
N ASP A 346 -8.16 -12.92 26.54
CA ASP A 346 -7.16 -13.01 27.61
C ASP A 346 -6.35 -14.30 27.43
N GLY A 347 -5.04 -14.21 27.59
CA GLY A 347 -4.14 -15.36 27.46
C GLY A 347 -4.10 -16.01 26.07
N ALA A 348 -4.50 -15.30 25.01
CA ALA A 348 -4.56 -15.85 23.65
C ALA A 348 -3.20 -16.22 23.04
N PHE A 349 -2.10 -15.61 23.51
CA PHE A 349 -0.77 -15.79 22.92
C PHE A 349 0.27 -16.21 23.96
N GLU A 350 1.17 -17.11 23.59
CA GLU A 350 2.31 -17.47 24.45
C GLU A 350 3.43 -16.42 24.38
N THR A 351 3.55 -15.74 23.23
CA THR A 351 4.53 -14.68 23.02
C THR A 351 3.87 -13.47 22.38
N VAL A 352 4.12 -12.29 22.95
CA VAL A 352 3.73 -11.01 22.35
C VAL A 352 4.98 -10.20 22.08
N ILE A 353 5.11 -9.72 20.85
CA ILE A 353 6.16 -8.81 20.41
C ILE A 353 5.52 -7.43 20.27
N CYS A 354 6.13 -6.43 20.85
CA CYS A 354 5.79 -5.03 20.66
C CYS A 354 7.12 -4.27 20.59
N SER A 355 7.65 -4.11 19.38
CA SER A 355 8.96 -3.47 19.19
C SER A 355 8.79 -2.22 18.35
N GLU A 356 9.21 -1.10 18.92
CA GLU A 356 9.22 0.22 18.29
C GLU A 356 7.82 0.76 17.97
N VAL A 357 6.97 0.78 18.99
CA VAL A 357 5.55 1.14 18.89
C VAL A 357 5.18 2.14 19.97
N ILE A 358 5.52 1.85 21.23
CA ILE A 358 5.06 2.59 22.41
C ILE A 358 5.60 4.03 22.46
N GLU A 359 6.75 4.30 21.85
CA GLU A 359 7.35 5.64 21.72
C GLU A 359 6.54 6.56 20.79
N HIS A 360 5.73 5.99 19.90
CA HIS A 360 4.90 6.73 18.94
C HIS A 360 3.50 7.04 19.48
N ILE A 361 3.18 6.56 20.69
CA ILE A 361 1.87 6.70 21.31
C ILE A 361 1.98 7.65 22.51
N PRO A 362 1.08 8.65 22.64
CA PRO A 362 1.02 9.50 23.84
C PRO A 362 0.93 8.66 25.12
N ARG A 363 1.65 9.05 26.17
CA ARG A 363 1.84 8.23 27.38
C ARG A 363 0.51 7.79 28.02
N GLU A 364 -0.51 8.63 27.96
CA GLU A 364 -1.86 8.38 28.47
C GLU A 364 -2.67 7.34 27.67
N GLN A 365 -2.22 6.99 26.47
CA GLN A 365 -2.84 5.98 25.60
C GLN A 365 -2.07 4.65 25.58
N VAL A 366 -0.91 4.58 26.24
CA VAL A 366 -0.12 3.35 26.31
C VAL A 366 -0.65 2.45 27.42
N HIS A 367 -1.37 1.41 27.02
CA HIS A 367 -1.90 0.38 27.91
C HIS A 367 -0.97 -0.86 27.91
N LEU A 368 0.07 -0.82 28.73
CA LEU A 368 0.96 -1.98 28.90
C LEU A 368 0.23 -3.17 29.55
N ASP A 369 -0.81 -2.91 30.34
CA ASP A 369 -1.70 -3.91 30.90
C ASP A 369 -2.47 -4.69 29.81
N GLU A 370 -2.89 -4.02 28.73
CA GLU A 370 -3.53 -4.69 27.57
C GLU A 370 -2.56 -5.64 26.87
N LEU A 371 -1.27 -5.26 26.74
CA LEU A 371 -0.24 -6.16 26.21
C LEU A 371 -0.12 -7.42 27.07
N VAL A 372 -0.13 -7.26 28.39
CA VAL A 372 0.03 -8.37 29.34
C VAL A 372 -1.21 -9.25 29.36
N ARG A 373 -2.41 -8.67 29.28
CA ARG A 373 -3.70 -9.38 29.30
C ARG A 373 -3.79 -10.47 28.25
N VAL A 374 -3.32 -10.20 27.03
CA VAL A 374 -3.40 -11.16 25.92
C VAL A 374 -2.31 -12.25 25.98
N ILE A 375 -1.37 -12.16 26.92
CA ILE A 375 -0.29 -13.14 27.12
C ILE A 375 -0.76 -14.23 28.08
N ALA A 376 -0.61 -15.49 27.68
CA ALA A 376 -0.88 -16.64 28.51
C ALA A 376 0.00 -16.64 29.76
N HIS A 377 -0.49 -17.19 30.87
CA HIS A 377 0.32 -17.35 32.08
C HIS A 377 1.60 -18.15 31.79
N GLY A 378 2.74 -17.66 32.30
CA GLY A 378 4.05 -18.22 31.99
C GLY A 378 4.60 -17.86 30.61
N GLY A 379 3.82 -17.14 29.78
CA GLY A 379 4.19 -16.59 28.48
C GLY A 379 5.09 -15.36 28.58
N ARG A 380 5.46 -14.80 27.42
CA ARG A 380 6.53 -13.80 27.30
C ARG A 380 6.09 -12.55 26.53
N LEU A 381 6.51 -11.40 27.03
CA LEU A 381 6.49 -10.11 26.35
C LEU A 381 7.90 -9.77 25.85
N ILE A 382 8.03 -9.49 24.57
CA ILE A 382 9.23 -8.92 23.96
C ILE A 382 8.93 -7.46 23.61
N LEU A 383 9.50 -6.53 24.39
CA LEU A 383 9.20 -5.10 24.30
C LEU A 383 10.45 -4.31 23.91
N GLY A 384 10.42 -3.65 22.76
CA GLY A 384 11.53 -2.85 22.22
C GLY A 384 11.17 -1.37 22.09
N THR A 385 12.09 -0.47 22.49
CA THR A 385 11.96 0.98 22.28
C THR A 385 13.32 1.68 22.45
N PRO A 386 13.52 2.91 21.95
CA PRO A 386 14.73 3.68 22.21
C PRO A 386 14.93 4.04 23.68
N ASP A 387 16.18 4.01 24.14
CA ASP A 387 16.60 4.37 25.50
C ASP A 387 17.09 5.83 25.54
N TYR A 388 16.19 6.74 25.93
CA TYR A 388 16.49 8.17 26.11
C TYR A 388 17.37 8.45 27.33
N GLY A 389 17.66 7.44 28.16
CA GLY A 389 18.67 7.54 29.22
C GLY A 389 20.11 7.58 28.68
N ARG A 390 20.33 7.29 27.39
CA ARG A 390 21.66 7.23 26.76
C ARG A 390 21.88 8.37 25.77
N LYS A 391 22.96 9.14 25.98
CA LYS A 391 23.39 10.24 25.09
C LYS A 391 23.62 9.81 23.63
N ARG A 392 23.95 8.54 23.38
CA ARG A 392 24.15 7.99 22.03
C ARG A 392 22.88 8.06 21.17
N TRP A 393 21.71 7.84 21.77
CA TRP A 393 20.45 7.95 21.02
C TRP A 393 20.20 9.39 20.58
N LEU A 394 20.32 10.36 21.50
CA LEU A 394 20.16 11.79 21.20
C LEU A 394 21.10 12.26 20.08
N PHE A 395 22.33 11.74 20.04
CA PHE A 395 23.28 12.04 18.97
C PHE A 395 22.88 11.43 17.63
N LEU A 396 22.44 10.15 17.62
CA LEU A 396 21.94 9.49 16.41
C LEU A 396 20.68 10.17 15.89
N GLU A 397 19.76 10.53 16.78
CA GLU A 397 18.53 11.26 16.50
C GLU A 397 18.82 12.59 15.80
N TRP A 398 19.77 13.36 16.33
CA TRP A 398 20.25 14.60 15.72
C TRP A 398 20.88 14.39 14.33
N LEU A 399 21.73 13.36 14.20
CA LEU A 399 22.41 13.06 12.94
C LEU A 399 21.41 12.61 11.86
N TYR A 400 20.50 11.71 12.20
CA TYR A 400 19.43 11.25 11.30
C TYR A 400 18.48 12.38 10.93
N GLY A 401 18.12 13.25 11.88
CA GLY A 401 17.28 14.43 11.61
C GLY A 401 17.90 15.41 10.62
N LYS A 402 19.24 15.49 10.54
CA LYS A 402 19.94 16.31 9.53
C LYS A 402 20.01 15.65 8.15
N VAL A 403 20.18 14.33 8.09
CA VAL A 403 20.33 13.59 6.82
C VAL A 403 18.97 13.25 6.18
N PHE A 404 17.96 13.00 7.00
CA PHE A 404 16.59 12.67 6.58
C PHE A 404 15.58 13.51 7.38
N PRO A 405 15.33 14.77 6.99
CA PRO A 405 14.50 15.71 7.76
C PRO A 405 13.02 15.28 7.96
N ASN A 406 12.56 14.27 7.20
CA ASN A 406 11.25 13.62 7.32
C ASN A 406 11.36 12.12 7.70
N GLY A 407 12.51 11.70 8.22
CA GLY A 407 12.74 10.32 8.65
C GLY A 407 12.20 10.01 10.05
N TYR A 408 12.39 8.76 10.45
CA TYR A 408 11.96 8.05 11.68
C TYR A 408 11.92 8.85 13.00
N VAL A 409 12.77 9.87 13.12
CA VAL A 409 13.06 10.60 14.37
C VAL A 409 11.93 11.52 14.87
N LYS A 410 11.12 12.12 13.97
CA LYS A 410 10.16 13.17 14.37
C LYS A 410 8.88 12.65 15.04
N GLU A 411 8.69 11.34 15.13
CA GLU A 411 7.43 10.74 15.58
C GLU A 411 7.50 10.15 17.00
N HIS A 412 8.62 10.28 17.71
CA HIS A 412 8.76 9.79 19.09
C HIS A 412 8.18 10.83 20.07
N VAL A 413 6.87 10.73 20.28
CA VAL A 413 6.12 11.61 21.20
C VAL A 413 6.34 11.24 22.66
N ASN A 414 6.79 10.01 22.92
CA ASN A 414 6.99 9.48 24.27
C ASN A 414 8.42 8.94 24.43
N ARG A 415 9.00 9.13 25.62
CA ARG A 415 10.43 8.88 25.88
C ARG A 415 10.61 7.91 27.04
N TYR A 416 11.15 6.75 26.73
CA TYR A 416 11.40 5.71 27.71
C TYR A 416 12.86 5.71 28.16
N THR A 417 13.07 5.34 29.43
CA THR A 417 14.39 5.01 29.95
C THR A 417 14.37 3.57 30.43
N ARG A 418 15.53 2.91 30.42
CA ARG A 418 15.66 1.54 30.93
C ARG A 418 15.00 1.36 32.31
N ARG A 419 15.30 2.25 33.27
CA ARG A 419 14.80 2.13 34.64
C ARG A 419 13.29 2.33 34.72
N GLY A 420 12.76 3.33 34.00
CA GLY A 420 11.33 3.61 33.99
C GLY A 420 10.53 2.45 33.39
N LEU A 421 10.93 1.97 32.21
CA LEU A 421 10.21 0.89 31.55
C LEU A 421 10.32 -0.44 32.32
N GLN A 422 11.48 -0.72 32.92
CA GLN A 422 11.63 -1.89 33.79
C GLN A 422 10.67 -1.81 34.99
N GLY A 423 10.59 -0.66 35.66
CA GLY A 423 9.66 -0.46 36.78
C GLY A 423 8.18 -0.60 36.37
N ASP A 424 7.81 -0.07 35.20
CA ASP A 424 6.45 -0.22 34.64
C ASP A 424 6.09 -1.71 34.43
N LEU A 425 7.02 -2.51 33.90
CA LEU A 425 6.82 -3.95 33.66
C LEU A 425 6.74 -4.75 34.96
N GLU A 426 7.62 -4.46 35.92
CA GLU A 426 7.63 -5.10 37.23
C GLU A 426 6.36 -4.78 38.03
N ALA A 427 5.84 -3.55 37.93
CA ALA A 427 4.58 -3.15 38.56
C ALA A 427 3.37 -3.91 38.00
N LEU A 428 3.45 -4.40 36.76
CA LEU A 428 2.44 -5.28 36.14
C LEU A 428 2.65 -6.76 36.49
N GLY A 429 3.62 -7.08 37.34
CA GLY A 429 3.90 -8.45 37.79
C GLY A 429 4.75 -9.27 36.82
N LEU A 430 5.47 -8.62 35.88
CA LEU A 430 6.37 -9.33 34.97
C LEU A 430 7.78 -9.43 35.56
N SER A 431 8.42 -10.58 35.35
CA SER A 431 9.83 -10.78 35.67
C SER A 431 10.70 -10.56 34.43
N ILE A 432 11.65 -9.63 34.48
CA ILE A 432 12.60 -9.42 33.37
C ILE A 432 13.59 -10.59 33.29
N GLU A 433 13.59 -11.32 32.17
CA GLU A 433 14.52 -12.42 31.92
C GLU A 433 15.77 -11.94 31.20
N TYR A 434 15.59 -11.11 30.16
CA TYR A 434 16.70 -10.63 29.34
C TYR A 434 16.52 -9.17 28.94
N LEU A 435 17.66 -8.49 28.77
CA LEU A 435 17.77 -7.17 28.17
C LEU A 435 18.94 -7.18 27.18
N ARG A 436 18.71 -6.70 25.98
CA ARG A 436 19.74 -6.50 24.95
C ARG A 436 19.57 -5.12 24.32
N TYR A 437 20.66 -4.63 23.74
CA TYR A 437 20.65 -3.37 23.01
C TYR A 437 21.01 -3.57 21.54
N VAL A 438 20.34 -2.84 20.66
CA VAL A 438 20.72 -2.65 19.26
C VAL A 438 21.38 -1.28 19.13
N GLY A 439 22.56 -1.24 18.50
CA GLY A 439 23.32 0.02 18.34
C GLY A 439 23.78 0.70 19.64
N GLY A 440 23.52 0.08 20.81
CA GLY A 440 23.79 0.65 22.13
C GLY A 440 22.76 1.67 22.59
N SER A 441 21.65 1.84 21.88
CA SER A 441 20.63 2.87 22.14
C SER A 441 19.18 2.40 22.03
N GLU A 442 18.89 1.37 21.24
CA GLU A 442 17.57 0.72 21.26
C GLU A 442 17.63 -0.42 22.27
N MET A 443 16.71 -0.43 23.24
CA MET A 443 16.64 -1.46 24.27
C MET A 443 15.50 -2.41 23.98
N ILE A 444 15.75 -3.71 24.12
CA ILE A 444 14.76 -4.76 23.92
C ILE A 444 14.74 -5.65 25.17
N PHE A 445 13.61 -5.65 25.85
CA PHE A 445 13.31 -6.49 27.00
C PHE A 445 12.65 -7.80 26.56
N SER A 446 12.97 -8.87 27.27
CA SER A 446 12.20 -10.10 27.35
C SER A 446 11.71 -10.24 28.78
N ALA A 447 10.41 -10.17 29.00
CA ALA A 447 9.78 -10.23 30.30
C ALA A 447 8.74 -11.36 30.34
N ARG A 448 8.65 -12.06 31.46
CA ARG A 448 7.78 -13.22 31.62
C ARG A 448 6.60 -12.91 32.52
N VAL A 449 5.41 -13.34 32.12
CA VAL A 449 4.19 -13.28 32.93
C VAL A 449 4.22 -14.40 33.95
N ALA A 450 3.82 -14.12 35.19
CA ALA A 450 3.79 -15.11 36.26
C ALA A 450 2.96 -16.37 35.84
N PRO A 451 3.46 -17.59 36.12
CA PRO A 451 2.67 -18.80 35.96
C PRO A 451 1.42 -18.76 36.85
N LEU A 452 0.35 -19.45 36.44
CA LEU A 452 -0.74 -19.76 37.38
C LEU A 452 -0.14 -20.54 38.54
N ALA A 453 -0.39 -20.09 39.78
CA ALA A 453 -0.08 -20.89 40.94
C ALA A 453 -0.78 -22.23 40.78
N SER A 454 -0.01 -23.32 40.66
CA SER A 454 -0.55 -24.67 40.72
C SER A 454 -1.27 -24.78 42.07
N GLY A 455 -2.61 -24.82 42.03
CA GLY A 455 -3.42 -25.08 43.21
C GLY A 455 -2.94 -26.37 43.89
N PRO A 456 -3.09 -26.50 45.22
CA PRO A 456 -2.62 -27.67 45.93
C PRO A 456 -3.17 -28.92 45.24
N ALA A 457 -2.26 -29.84 44.88
CA ALA A 457 -2.63 -31.14 44.34
C ALA A 457 -3.63 -31.77 45.32
N VAL A 458 -4.88 -31.91 44.88
CA VAL A 458 -5.87 -32.71 45.59
C VAL A 458 -5.29 -34.12 45.57
N THR A 459 -4.79 -34.53 46.73
CA THR A 459 -4.11 -35.80 46.98
C THR A 459 -5.11 -36.91 47.17
#